data_AF-A0A7U2ERC7-F1
#
_entry.id   AF-A0A7U2ERC7-F1
#
_cell.length_a   1.000
_cell.length_b   1.000
_cell.length_c   1.000
_cell.angle_alpha   90.00
_cell.angle_beta   90.00
_cell.angle_gamma   90.00
#
_symmetry.space_group_name_H-M   'P 1'
#
loop_
_entity.id
_entity.type
_entity.pdbx_description
1 polymer ?
#
loop_
_entity_poly.entity_id
_entity_poly.type
_entity_poly.pdbx_seq_one_letter_code
_entity_poly.pdbx_strand_id
1 'polypeptide(L)'
;PHLGISHLTSSVLAGTFFYLTHNPEVLRTATEEVRSTFTSPSEIVTGTKLNSCAYLYACIEETLRRAAPVPSHLPRVVLPDGMTIDDEHFPASTVVGVPMYAIHHNPAYFPDPFTFDPSRWIESSTTSPEAITVARKAFNPFSIGTRGCSGKRLAYMQLKLTLAHVLWRFDLRLAPDEPGRGGGKEGLGIGREREDEFQMYDALGFGRDGPMVEIKCKD
;
A
#
# COMPACT_ATOMS: atom_id res chain seq x y z
N PRO A 1 4.93 -6.87 20.95
CA PRO A 1 3.99 -6.57 19.84
C PRO A 1 4.31 -5.30 19.00
N HIS A 2 5.52 -4.71 19.06
CA HIS A 2 5.90 -3.51 18.28
C HIS A 2 6.97 -3.73 17.20
N LEU A 3 7.30 -4.98 16.84
CA LEU A 3 8.18 -5.27 15.71
C LEU A 3 7.35 -5.72 14.50
N GLY A 4 7.24 -4.88 13.48
CA GLY A 4 6.60 -5.21 12.20
C GLY A 4 6.13 -4.01 11.40
N ILE A 5 5.73 -2.91 12.06
CA ILE A 5 5.12 -1.75 11.38
C ILE A 5 6.13 -1.01 10.47
N SER A 6 7.38 -0.86 10.92
CA SER A 6 8.39 -0.08 10.18
C SER A 6 8.66 -0.63 8.77
N HIS A 7 8.74 -1.96 8.63
CA HIS A 7 9.05 -2.58 7.34
C HIS A 7 7.86 -2.51 6.37
N LEU A 8 6.63 -2.69 6.88
CA LEU A 8 5.43 -2.64 6.05
C LEU A 8 5.18 -1.21 5.54
N THR A 9 5.29 -0.19 6.40
CA THR A 9 5.15 1.20 5.99
C THR A 9 6.23 1.60 4.97
N SER A 10 7.48 1.17 5.17
CA SER A 10 8.55 1.45 4.20
C SER A 10 8.30 0.79 2.84
N SER A 11 7.75 -0.42 2.80
CA SER A 11 7.40 -1.08 1.53
C SER A 11 6.31 -0.32 0.79
N VAL A 12 5.30 0.20 1.48
CA VAL A 12 4.25 1.02 0.86
C VAL A 12 4.82 2.37 0.40
N LEU A 13 5.72 3.00 1.14
CA LEU A 13 6.41 4.22 0.67
C LEU A 13 7.20 3.95 -0.61
N ALA A 14 7.99 2.87 -0.64
CA ALA A 14 8.76 2.48 -1.82
C ALA A 14 7.85 2.20 -3.03
N GLY A 15 6.77 1.45 -2.83
CA GLY A 15 5.77 1.19 -3.86
C GLY A 15 5.09 2.48 -4.33
N THR A 16 4.79 3.42 -3.42
CA THR A 16 4.17 4.70 -3.80
C THR A 16 5.13 5.51 -4.66
N PHE A 17 6.42 5.60 -4.29
CA PHE A 17 7.41 6.29 -5.10
C PHE A 17 7.60 5.63 -6.47
N PHE A 18 7.62 4.29 -6.52
CA PHE A 18 7.64 3.55 -7.78
C PHE A 18 6.45 3.96 -8.66
N TYR A 19 5.22 3.83 -8.18
CA TYR A 19 4.05 4.11 -9.00
C TYR A 19 3.93 5.58 -9.39
N LEU A 20 4.24 6.52 -8.49
CA LEU A 20 4.25 7.95 -8.85
C LEU A 20 5.28 8.25 -9.94
N THR A 21 6.52 7.77 -9.80
CA THR A 21 7.58 8.09 -10.77
C THR A 21 7.39 7.40 -12.13
N HIS A 22 6.65 6.30 -12.19
CA HIS A 22 6.23 5.65 -13.45
C HIS A 22 4.95 6.25 -14.07
N ASN A 23 4.24 7.12 -13.34
CA ASN A 23 3.01 7.77 -13.81
C ASN A 23 3.12 9.30 -13.67
N PRO A 24 3.75 10.00 -14.64
CA PRO A 24 4.07 11.43 -14.53
C PRO A 24 2.87 12.33 -14.22
N GLU A 25 1.71 12.08 -14.82
CA GLU A 25 0.49 12.85 -14.55
C GLU A 25 -0.04 12.67 -13.14
N VAL A 26 0.05 11.45 -12.60
CA VAL A 26 -0.36 11.15 -11.23
C VAL A 26 0.59 11.83 -10.24
N LEU A 27 1.91 11.75 -10.48
CA LEU A 27 2.91 12.45 -9.69
C LEU A 27 2.71 13.96 -9.73
N ARG A 28 2.45 14.53 -10.92
CA ARG A 28 2.18 15.96 -11.08
C ARG A 28 0.96 16.37 -10.26
N THR A 29 -0.16 15.65 -10.40
CA THR A 29 -1.42 15.94 -9.70
C THR A 29 -1.26 15.85 -8.18
N ALA A 30 -0.62 14.80 -7.67
CA ALA A 30 -0.36 14.65 -6.23
C ALA A 30 0.58 15.74 -5.69
N THR A 31 1.63 16.09 -6.46
CA THR A 31 2.57 17.15 -6.09
C THR A 31 1.89 18.52 -6.05
N GLU A 32 1.06 18.83 -7.05
CA GLU A 32 0.29 20.07 -7.13
C GLU A 32 -0.71 20.18 -5.98
N GLU A 33 -1.45 19.12 -5.65
CA GLU A 33 -2.36 19.09 -4.51
C GLU A 33 -1.61 19.43 -3.21
N VAL A 34 -0.48 18.78 -2.96
CA VAL A 34 0.31 19.00 -1.75
C VAL A 34 0.89 20.43 -1.70
N ARG A 35 1.52 20.89 -2.78
CA ARG A 35 2.16 22.22 -2.83
C ARG A 35 1.16 23.38 -2.80
N SER A 36 -0.05 23.18 -3.33
CA SER A 36 -1.12 24.18 -3.23
C SER A 36 -1.82 24.18 -1.86
N THR A 37 -1.83 23.04 -1.16
CA THR A 37 -2.43 22.93 0.18
C THR A 37 -1.58 23.63 1.25
N PHE A 38 -0.25 23.52 1.19
CA PHE A 38 0.65 23.97 2.26
C PHE A 38 1.60 25.10 1.83
N THR A 39 1.72 26.13 2.66
CA THR A 39 2.62 27.28 2.35
C THR A 39 4.05 27.06 2.82
N SER A 40 4.26 26.18 3.80
CA SER A 40 5.56 25.84 4.36
C SER A 40 5.61 24.39 4.83
N PRO A 41 6.80 23.77 4.93
CA PRO A 41 6.90 22.40 5.42
C PRO A 41 6.44 22.23 6.87
N SER A 42 6.57 23.27 7.69
CA SER A 42 6.16 23.26 9.10
C SER A 42 4.65 23.16 9.29
N GLU A 43 3.85 23.52 8.28
CA GLU A 43 2.39 23.33 8.30
C GLU A 43 1.97 21.87 8.04
N ILE A 44 2.87 21.05 7.50
CA ILE A 44 2.59 19.65 7.18
C ILE A 44 2.66 18.85 8.49
N VAL A 45 1.53 18.80 9.18
CA VAL A 45 1.35 18.05 10.42
C VAL A 45 0.09 17.19 10.32
N THR A 46 -0.05 16.22 11.22
CA THR A 46 -1.26 15.41 11.30
C THR A 46 -2.46 16.30 11.61
N GLY A 47 -3.52 16.21 10.82
CA GLY A 47 -4.72 17.02 11.06
C GLY A 47 -5.64 17.07 9.86
N THR A 48 -6.67 17.90 9.96
CA THR A 48 -7.69 18.09 8.92
C THR A 48 -7.09 18.55 7.59
N LYS A 49 -6.10 19.45 7.63
CA LYS A 49 -5.43 19.98 6.42
C LYS A 49 -4.67 18.91 5.64
N LEU A 50 -3.93 18.03 6.32
CA LEU A 50 -3.31 16.87 5.64
C LEU A 50 -4.35 15.83 5.20
N ASN A 51 -5.45 15.71 5.95
CA ASN A 51 -6.54 14.81 5.56
C ASN A 51 -7.37 15.32 4.39
N SER A 52 -7.28 16.60 4.01
CA SER A 52 -7.95 17.13 2.82
C SER A 52 -7.18 16.87 1.51
N CYS A 53 -5.94 16.39 1.56
CA CYS A 53 -5.20 15.92 0.38
C CYS A 53 -5.78 14.56 -0.08
N ALA A 54 -6.92 14.61 -0.76
CA ALA A 54 -7.70 13.46 -1.16
C ALA A 54 -6.99 12.65 -2.26
N TYR A 55 -6.29 13.31 -3.18
CA TYR A 55 -5.57 12.64 -4.26
C TYR A 55 -4.31 11.94 -3.75
N LEU A 56 -3.56 12.57 -2.83
CA LEU A 56 -2.47 11.92 -2.12
C LEU A 56 -2.96 10.68 -1.36
N TYR A 57 -4.10 10.78 -0.68
CA TYR A 57 -4.70 9.64 0.00
C TYR A 57 -5.08 8.53 -1.00
N ALA A 58 -5.66 8.88 -2.14
CA ALA A 58 -5.99 7.94 -3.20
C ALA A 58 -4.75 7.23 -3.77
N CYS A 59 -3.61 7.92 -3.92
CA CYS A 59 -2.34 7.32 -4.32
C CYS A 59 -1.85 6.26 -3.32
N ILE A 60 -2.02 6.53 -2.01
CA ILE A 60 -1.68 5.58 -0.95
C ILE A 60 -2.60 4.36 -1.01
N GLU A 61 -3.92 4.57 -1.15
CA GLU A 61 -4.90 3.48 -1.26
C GLU A 61 -4.63 2.59 -2.49
N GLU A 62 -4.34 3.21 -3.63
CA GLU A 62 -4.03 2.45 -4.86
C GLU A 62 -2.71 1.69 -4.74
N THR A 63 -1.72 2.26 -4.05
CA THR A 63 -0.47 1.56 -3.76
C THR A 63 -0.72 0.36 -2.85
N LEU A 64 -1.51 0.52 -1.78
CA LEU A 64 -1.88 -0.57 -0.88
C LEU A 64 -2.70 -1.66 -1.59
N ARG A 65 -3.45 -1.29 -2.65
CA ARG A 65 -4.19 -2.26 -3.47
C ARG A 65 -3.22 -3.10 -4.29
N ARG A 66 -2.33 -2.44 -5.04
CA ARG A 66 -1.42 -3.06 -6.00
C ARG A 66 -0.23 -3.77 -5.37
N ALA A 67 0.37 -3.14 -4.38
CA ALA A 67 1.54 -3.62 -3.66
C ALA A 67 1.21 -3.81 -2.18
N ALA A 68 0.20 -4.64 -1.90
CA ALA A 68 -0.18 -4.99 -0.54
C ALA A 68 1.02 -5.65 0.18
N PRO A 69 1.54 -5.09 1.29
CA PRO A 69 2.73 -5.63 1.96
C PRO A 69 2.56 -7.05 2.51
N VAL A 70 1.31 -7.50 2.65
CA VAL A 70 0.95 -8.88 3.00
C VAL A 70 0.01 -9.39 1.90
N PRO A 71 0.56 -9.81 0.74
CA PRO A 71 -0.23 -10.15 -0.44
C PRO A 71 -0.89 -11.54 -0.34
N SER A 72 -0.29 -12.43 0.43
CA SER A 72 -0.73 -13.82 0.63
C SER A 72 -1.83 -13.93 1.69
N HIS A 73 -2.24 -15.16 1.98
CA HIS A 73 -3.32 -15.42 2.92
C HIS A 73 -2.84 -15.24 4.37
N LEU A 74 -3.66 -14.60 5.21
CA LEU A 74 -3.49 -14.61 6.66
C LEU A 74 -4.16 -15.85 7.23
N PRO A 75 -3.43 -16.93 7.57
CA PRO A 75 -4.03 -18.22 7.89
C PRO A 75 -4.94 -18.14 9.13
N ARG A 76 -6.03 -18.88 9.07
CA ARG A 76 -6.95 -19.18 10.17
C ARG A 76 -7.13 -20.69 10.20
N VAL A 77 -7.25 -21.25 11.41
CA VAL A 77 -7.49 -22.68 11.59
C VAL A 77 -8.95 -22.85 11.96
N VAL A 78 -9.67 -23.70 11.22
CA VAL A 78 -11.05 -24.07 11.52
C VAL A 78 -11.12 -24.79 12.87
N LEU A 79 -12.05 -24.37 13.72
CA LEU A 79 -12.23 -24.90 15.08
C LEU A 79 -12.84 -26.31 15.09
N PRO A 80 -12.87 -27.01 16.24
CA PRO A 80 -13.35 -28.39 16.34
C PRO A 80 -14.74 -28.68 15.75
N ASP A 81 -15.65 -27.69 15.76
CA ASP A 81 -17.02 -27.85 15.25
C ASP A 81 -17.12 -27.73 13.71
N GLY A 82 -15.99 -27.58 13.02
CA GLY A 82 -15.96 -27.26 11.59
C GLY A 82 -16.40 -25.82 11.31
N MET A 83 -16.49 -25.47 10.03
CA MET A 83 -17.00 -24.18 9.58
C MET A 83 -17.56 -24.31 8.18
N THR A 84 -18.74 -23.74 7.94
CA THR A 84 -19.27 -23.59 6.58
C THR A 84 -18.97 -22.17 6.10
N ILE A 85 -18.33 -22.05 4.94
CA ILE A 85 -18.07 -20.77 4.25
C ILE A 85 -18.78 -20.87 2.91
N ASP A 86 -19.69 -19.94 2.65
CA ASP A 86 -20.67 -20.04 1.56
C ASP A 86 -21.41 -21.40 1.62
N ASP A 87 -21.41 -22.17 0.54
CA ASP A 87 -22.08 -23.48 0.46
C ASP A 87 -21.13 -24.67 0.72
N GLU A 88 -19.91 -24.42 1.20
CA GLU A 88 -18.88 -25.45 1.41
C GLU A 88 -18.52 -25.64 2.89
N HIS A 89 -18.52 -26.88 3.36
CA HIS A 89 -18.17 -27.24 4.73
C HIS A 89 -16.70 -27.64 4.86
N PHE A 90 -15.99 -26.97 5.76
CA PHE A 90 -14.59 -27.21 6.09
C PHE A 90 -14.48 -27.93 7.44
N PRO A 91 -13.77 -29.07 7.50
CA PRO A 91 -13.57 -29.79 8.75
C PRO A 91 -12.60 -29.04 9.68
N ALA A 92 -12.65 -29.41 10.96
CA ALA A 92 -11.70 -28.94 11.97
C ALA A 92 -10.24 -29.09 11.51
N SER A 93 -9.38 -28.17 11.96
CA SER A 93 -7.95 -28.11 11.61
C SER A 93 -7.63 -27.71 10.16
N THR A 94 -8.63 -27.43 9.33
CA THR A 94 -8.40 -26.85 8.00
C THR A 94 -7.79 -25.45 8.12
N VAL A 95 -6.73 -25.18 7.37
CA VAL A 95 -6.17 -23.82 7.25
C VAL A 95 -6.87 -23.10 6.11
N VAL A 96 -7.62 -22.06 6.44
CA VAL A 96 -8.31 -21.18 5.49
C VAL A 96 -7.69 -19.79 5.52
N GLY A 97 -7.81 -19.07 4.42
CA GLY A 97 -7.37 -17.69 4.36
C GLY A 97 -7.69 -17.06 3.02
N VAL A 98 -7.71 -15.73 3.01
CA VAL A 98 -8.08 -14.94 1.84
C VAL A 98 -6.82 -14.28 1.28
N PRO A 99 -6.39 -14.64 0.05
CA PRO A 99 -5.25 -14.00 -0.59
C PRO A 99 -5.62 -12.58 -1.03
N MET A 100 -5.07 -11.58 -0.34
CA MET A 100 -5.35 -10.17 -0.59
C MET A 100 -4.99 -9.76 -2.03
N TYR A 101 -3.87 -10.26 -2.55
CA TYR A 101 -3.44 -9.97 -3.93
C TYR A 101 -4.49 -10.40 -4.95
N ALA A 102 -5.09 -11.59 -4.79
CA ALA A 102 -6.09 -12.10 -5.73
C ALA A 102 -7.37 -11.26 -5.72
N ILE A 103 -7.87 -10.86 -4.54
CA ILE A 103 -9.06 -9.99 -4.45
C ILE A 103 -8.76 -8.61 -5.05
N HIS A 104 -7.62 -8.02 -4.70
CA HIS A 104 -7.21 -6.70 -5.17
C HIS A 104 -6.94 -6.64 -6.67
N HIS A 105 -6.70 -7.78 -7.32
CA HIS A 105 -6.50 -7.88 -8.77
C HIS A 105 -7.67 -8.56 -9.50
N ASN A 106 -8.82 -8.73 -8.84
CA ASN A 106 -10.01 -9.29 -9.49
C ASN A 106 -10.74 -8.20 -10.31
N PRO A 107 -10.88 -8.35 -11.64
CA PRO A 107 -11.52 -7.35 -12.50
C PRO A 107 -13.01 -7.13 -12.19
N ALA A 108 -13.67 -8.05 -11.49
CA ALA A 108 -15.05 -7.87 -11.05
C ALA A 108 -15.20 -6.77 -9.98
N TYR A 109 -14.13 -6.47 -9.24
CA TYR A 109 -14.12 -5.44 -8.20
C TYR A 109 -13.26 -4.24 -8.58
N PHE A 110 -12.21 -4.47 -9.38
CA PHE A 110 -11.26 -3.45 -9.82
C PHE A 110 -11.08 -3.57 -11.34
N PRO A 111 -11.90 -2.85 -12.14
CA PRO A 111 -11.67 -2.74 -13.57
C PRO A 111 -10.24 -2.27 -13.86
N ASP A 112 -9.62 -2.86 -14.87
CA ASP A 112 -8.20 -2.74 -15.20
C ASP A 112 -7.31 -2.87 -13.94
N PRO A 113 -7.32 -4.05 -13.29
CA PRO A 113 -6.74 -4.23 -11.96
C PRO A 113 -5.23 -4.02 -11.92
N PHE A 114 -4.57 -4.15 -13.07
CA PHE A 114 -3.13 -3.93 -13.23
C PHE A 114 -2.80 -2.51 -13.72
N THR A 115 -3.74 -1.57 -13.70
CA THR A 115 -3.44 -0.14 -13.92
C THR A 115 -3.30 0.54 -12.56
N PHE A 116 -2.28 1.39 -12.41
CA PHE A 116 -2.19 2.26 -11.23
C PHE A 116 -3.05 3.51 -11.45
N ASP A 117 -4.27 3.50 -10.90
CA ASP A 117 -5.23 4.58 -11.08
C ASP A 117 -5.78 5.07 -9.73
N PRO A 118 -5.25 6.17 -9.17
CA PRO A 118 -5.83 6.78 -7.97
C PRO A 118 -7.24 7.34 -8.16
N SER A 119 -7.64 7.70 -9.38
CA SER A 119 -8.97 8.28 -9.63
C SER A 119 -10.11 7.31 -9.34
N ARG A 120 -9.84 6.00 -9.28
CA ARG A 120 -10.82 4.98 -8.86
C ARG A 120 -11.39 5.18 -7.45
N TRP A 121 -10.70 5.96 -6.62
CA TRP A 121 -11.10 6.22 -5.24
C TRP A 121 -11.84 7.53 -5.05
N ILE A 122 -12.03 8.31 -6.13
CA ILE A 122 -12.54 9.67 -6.12
C ILE A 122 -13.71 9.76 -7.11
N GLU A 123 -14.84 10.27 -6.64
CA GLU A 123 -16.02 10.47 -7.50
C GLU A 123 -15.69 11.46 -8.63
N SER A 124 -16.04 11.09 -9.85
CA SER A 124 -15.79 11.91 -11.04
C SER A 124 -16.76 11.53 -12.17
N SER A 125 -16.66 12.20 -13.32
CA SER A 125 -17.46 11.84 -14.51
C SER A 125 -17.18 10.42 -15.02
N THR A 126 -16.02 9.84 -14.68
CA THR A 126 -15.61 8.49 -15.10
C THR A 126 -15.66 7.47 -13.97
N THR A 127 -15.87 7.90 -12.72
CA THR A 127 -15.88 7.04 -11.53
C THR A 127 -17.16 7.28 -10.74
N SER A 128 -18.12 6.35 -10.83
CA SER A 128 -19.41 6.47 -10.13
C SER A 128 -19.27 6.12 -8.63
N PRO A 129 -20.17 6.65 -7.77
CA PRO A 129 -20.23 6.27 -6.35
C PRO A 129 -20.40 4.75 -6.11
N GLU A 130 -21.14 4.08 -6.99
CA GLU A 130 -21.34 2.63 -6.93
C GLU A 130 -20.04 1.87 -7.21
N ALA A 131 -19.26 2.29 -8.22
CA ALA A 131 -17.97 1.69 -8.53
C ALA A 131 -17.00 1.83 -7.34
N ILE A 132 -16.97 3.01 -6.71
CA ILE A 132 -16.18 3.23 -5.48
C ILE A 132 -16.67 2.32 -4.36
N THR A 133 -17.98 2.18 -4.17
CA THR A 133 -18.56 1.34 -3.12
C THR A 133 -18.17 -0.14 -3.30
N VAL A 134 -18.21 -0.66 -4.53
CA VAL A 134 -17.78 -2.03 -4.85
C VAL A 134 -16.29 -2.21 -4.55
N ALA A 135 -15.44 -1.31 -5.05
CA ALA A 135 -14.00 -1.33 -4.81
C ALA A 135 -13.67 -1.28 -3.30
N ARG A 136 -14.35 -0.42 -2.55
CA ARG A 136 -14.17 -0.25 -1.10
C ARG A 136 -14.54 -1.50 -0.29
N LYS A 137 -15.54 -2.28 -0.73
CA LYS A 137 -15.90 -3.55 -0.07
C LYS A 137 -14.83 -4.63 -0.28
N ALA A 138 -14.21 -4.66 -1.45
CA ALA A 138 -13.14 -5.59 -1.79
C ALA A 138 -11.75 -5.17 -1.26
N PHE A 139 -11.58 -3.89 -0.90
CA PHE A 139 -10.30 -3.33 -0.48
C PHE A 139 -10.07 -3.44 1.03
N ASN A 140 -9.27 -4.42 1.45
CA ASN A 140 -9.02 -4.71 2.87
C ASN A 140 -7.52 -4.91 3.21
N PRO A 141 -6.60 -4.00 2.82
CA PRO A 141 -5.16 -4.18 3.00
C PRO A 141 -4.69 -4.30 4.46
N PHE A 142 -5.57 -3.97 5.41
CA PHE A 142 -5.33 -4.07 6.84
C PHE A 142 -6.13 -5.21 7.49
N SER A 143 -6.68 -6.15 6.72
CA SER A 143 -7.64 -7.17 7.17
C SER A 143 -8.90 -6.56 7.79
N ILE A 144 -9.88 -7.41 8.10
CA ILE A 144 -11.14 -7.05 8.77
C ILE A 144 -11.35 -7.85 10.07
N GLY A 145 -12.34 -7.45 10.85
CA GLY A 145 -12.76 -8.13 12.07
C GLY A 145 -11.78 -7.98 13.25
N THR A 146 -11.87 -8.89 14.21
CA THR A 146 -11.09 -8.89 15.47
C THR A 146 -9.58 -9.04 15.26
N ARG A 147 -9.16 -9.44 14.06
CA ARG A 147 -7.75 -9.58 13.65
C ARG A 147 -7.32 -8.52 12.64
N GLY A 148 -8.13 -7.47 12.46
CA GLY A 148 -7.71 -6.30 11.70
C GLY A 148 -6.44 -5.68 12.28
N CYS A 149 -5.60 -5.09 11.42
CA CYS A 149 -4.34 -4.50 11.81
C CYS A 149 -4.58 -3.32 12.76
N SER A 150 -4.12 -3.47 14.00
CA SER A 150 -4.16 -2.41 15.02
C SER A 150 -3.30 -1.19 14.63
N GLY A 151 -2.31 -1.39 13.76
CA GLY A 151 -1.43 -0.35 13.24
C GLY A 151 -2.02 0.52 12.13
N LYS A 152 -3.23 0.23 11.62
CA LYS A 152 -3.83 0.92 10.45
C LYS A 152 -3.76 2.44 10.56
N ARG A 153 -4.17 3.01 11.69
CA ARG A 153 -4.20 4.48 11.88
C ARG A 153 -2.80 5.09 11.85
N LEU A 154 -1.83 4.43 12.51
CA LEU A 154 -0.44 4.88 12.54
C LEU A 154 0.21 4.77 11.15
N ALA A 155 -0.06 3.70 10.42
CA ALA A 155 0.45 3.50 9.06
C ALA A 155 -0.01 4.63 8.13
N TYR A 156 -1.31 4.95 8.07
CA TYR A 156 -1.79 6.07 7.25
C TYR A 156 -1.21 7.41 7.68
N MET A 157 -1.07 7.63 8.99
CA MET A 157 -0.46 8.86 9.51
C MET A 157 0.98 9.01 9.01
N GLN A 158 1.80 7.95 9.12
CA GLN A 158 3.18 7.94 8.66
C GLN A 158 3.26 8.13 7.14
N LEU A 159 2.45 7.38 6.37
CA LEU A 159 2.43 7.46 4.91
C LEU A 159 2.09 8.86 4.42
N LYS A 160 0.99 9.45 4.92
CA LYS A 160 0.57 10.80 4.53
C LYS A 160 1.62 11.84 4.88
N LEU A 161 2.15 11.83 6.10
CA LEU A 161 3.17 12.80 6.53
C LEU A 161 4.42 12.70 5.67
N THR A 162 4.97 11.50 5.53
CA THR A 162 6.22 11.29 4.80
C THR A 162 6.05 11.67 3.33
N LEU A 163 5.00 11.21 2.66
CA LEU A 163 4.78 11.52 1.26
C LEU A 163 4.51 13.01 1.04
N ALA A 164 3.68 13.65 1.87
CA ALA A 164 3.42 15.08 1.76
C ALA A 164 4.71 15.90 1.93
N HIS A 165 5.55 15.58 2.93
CA HIS A 165 6.84 16.26 3.08
C HIS A 165 7.77 16.06 1.88
N VAL A 166 7.82 14.85 1.32
CA VAL A 166 8.68 14.55 0.17
C VAL A 166 8.21 15.30 -1.07
N LEU A 167 6.93 15.21 -1.43
CA LEU A 167 6.36 15.87 -2.61
C LEU A 167 6.41 17.41 -2.50
N TRP A 168 6.24 17.94 -1.29
CA TRP A 168 6.37 19.39 -1.09
C TRP A 168 7.81 19.86 -1.31
N ARG A 169 8.82 19.13 -0.82
CA ARG A 169 10.23 19.56 -0.78
C ARG A 169 11.04 19.22 -2.03
N PHE A 170 10.65 18.18 -2.77
CA PHE A 170 11.49 17.61 -3.83
C PHE A 170 10.69 17.36 -5.10
N ASP A 171 11.37 17.45 -6.24
CA ASP A 171 10.87 17.00 -7.54
C ASP A 171 11.35 15.57 -7.80
N LEU A 172 10.43 14.62 -7.80
CA LEU A 172 10.75 13.21 -8.00
C LEU A 172 10.89 12.89 -9.49
N ARG A 173 11.85 12.02 -9.84
CA ARG A 173 12.05 11.50 -11.19
C ARG A 173 12.62 10.09 -11.13
N LEU A 174 12.37 9.30 -12.17
CA LEU A 174 13.06 8.02 -12.36
C LEU A 174 14.57 8.25 -12.53
N ALA A 175 15.37 7.37 -11.93
CA ALA A 175 16.80 7.34 -12.18
C ALA A 175 17.05 6.92 -13.65
N PRO A 176 17.94 7.62 -14.38
CA PRO A 176 18.12 7.40 -15.82
C PRO A 176 18.60 5.98 -16.19
N ASP A 177 19.39 5.31 -15.32
CA ASP A 177 20.21 4.17 -15.73
C ASP A 177 20.01 2.86 -14.91
N GLU A 178 18.84 2.65 -14.30
CA GLU A 178 18.57 1.43 -13.49
C GLU A 178 17.80 0.35 -14.29
N PRO A 179 18.37 -0.86 -14.51
CA PRO A 179 17.67 -1.95 -15.18
C PRO A 179 16.43 -2.42 -14.40
N GLY A 180 15.26 -2.38 -15.03
CA GLY A 180 13.99 -2.82 -14.45
C GLY A 180 13.31 -1.81 -13.52
N ARG A 181 13.99 -0.73 -13.08
CA ARG A 181 13.40 0.40 -12.31
C ARG A 181 12.47 0.04 -11.14
N GLY A 182 12.60 -1.16 -10.57
CA GLY A 182 11.73 -1.70 -9.49
C GLY A 182 10.49 -2.46 -9.98
N GLY A 183 10.27 -2.51 -11.29
CA GLY A 183 9.23 -3.27 -11.97
C GLY A 183 9.66 -4.68 -12.37
N GLY A 184 8.72 -5.45 -12.88
CA GLY A 184 8.97 -6.77 -13.48
C GLY A 184 9.74 -6.67 -14.80
N LYS A 185 10.13 -7.82 -15.35
CA LYS A 185 10.70 -7.93 -16.69
C LYS A 185 10.64 -9.38 -17.16
N GLU A 186 10.69 -9.58 -18.47
CA GLU A 186 10.79 -10.91 -19.06
C GLU A 186 12.00 -11.69 -18.47
N GLY A 187 11.78 -12.96 -18.15
CA GLY A 187 12.81 -13.83 -17.57
C GLY A 187 12.94 -13.79 -16.04
N LEU A 188 12.15 -12.98 -15.31
CA LEU A 188 12.12 -13.04 -13.83
C LEU A 188 11.29 -14.19 -13.25
N GLY A 189 10.58 -14.94 -14.10
CA GLY A 189 9.70 -16.04 -13.70
C GLY A 189 8.22 -15.63 -13.63
N ILE A 190 7.36 -16.64 -13.47
CA ILE A 190 5.90 -16.52 -13.55
C ILE A 190 5.39 -15.48 -12.55
N GLY A 191 4.64 -14.49 -13.04
CA GLY A 191 4.02 -13.43 -12.24
C GLY A 191 4.92 -12.22 -11.97
N ARG A 192 6.13 -12.18 -12.54
CA ARG A 192 7.13 -11.10 -12.36
C ARG A 192 7.49 -10.40 -13.66
N GLU A 193 6.66 -10.54 -14.69
CA GLU A 193 6.92 -10.04 -16.04
C GLU A 193 6.42 -8.60 -16.28
N ARG A 194 5.56 -8.08 -15.40
CA ARG A 194 4.94 -6.75 -15.57
C ARG A 194 5.88 -5.62 -15.16
N GLU A 195 6.37 -4.87 -16.13
CA GLU A 195 7.27 -3.73 -15.92
C GLU A 195 6.63 -2.60 -15.10
N ASP A 196 5.30 -2.48 -15.14
CA ASP A 196 4.51 -1.47 -14.44
C ASP A 196 4.05 -1.92 -13.03
N GLU A 197 4.48 -3.09 -12.56
CA GLU A 197 4.12 -3.65 -11.26
C GLU A 197 5.32 -3.67 -10.32
N PHE A 198 5.20 -2.97 -9.18
CA PHE A 198 6.25 -2.92 -8.16
C PHE A 198 6.54 -4.33 -7.62
N GLN A 199 7.78 -4.77 -7.77
CA GLN A 199 8.18 -6.12 -7.43
C GLN A 199 8.50 -6.26 -5.94
N MET A 200 7.77 -7.14 -5.26
CA MET A 200 8.02 -7.50 -3.88
C MET A 200 8.64 -8.89 -3.77
N TYR A 201 9.38 -9.11 -2.69
CA TYR A 201 9.92 -10.41 -2.31
C TYR A 201 9.46 -10.73 -0.90
N ASP A 202 8.85 -11.89 -0.72
CA ASP A 202 8.43 -12.34 0.60
C ASP A 202 9.66 -12.65 1.46
N ALA A 203 9.78 -11.92 2.57
CA ALA A 203 10.78 -12.17 3.59
C ALA A 203 10.10 -12.17 4.96
N LEU A 204 9.97 -13.35 5.58
CA LEU A 204 9.45 -13.50 6.92
C LEU A 204 10.61 -13.41 7.94
N GLY A 205 11.09 -12.21 8.26
CA GLY A 205 12.12 -12.07 9.31
C GLY A 205 12.87 -10.74 9.37
N PHE A 206 13.84 -10.68 10.29
CA PHE A 206 14.88 -9.65 10.36
C PHE A 206 16.25 -10.35 10.46
N GLY A 207 17.21 -9.96 9.63
CA GLY A 207 18.63 -10.15 9.93
C GLY A 207 19.16 -8.85 10.55
N ARG A 208 19.83 -8.92 11.70
CA ARG A 208 20.51 -7.77 12.32
C ARG A 208 21.84 -8.21 12.92
N ASP A 209 22.88 -7.42 12.68
CA ASP A 209 24.11 -7.40 13.46
C ASP A 209 24.34 -5.94 13.93
N GLY A 210 24.26 -5.72 15.25
CA GLY A 210 24.21 -4.39 15.88
C GLY A 210 22.83 -3.97 16.45
N PRO A 211 22.67 -2.72 16.91
CA PRO A 211 23.70 -1.68 16.87
C PRO A 211 24.74 -1.88 17.99
N MET A 212 26.02 -1.68 17.62
CA MET A 212 27.12 -1.57 18.58
C MET A 212 27.33 -0.09 18.84
N VAL A 213 26.84 0.39 19.98
CA VAL A 213 26.85 1.82 20.31
C VAL A 213 27.37 2.00 21.73
N GLU A 214 28.37 2.86 21.86
CA GLU A 214 28.75 3.47 23.13
C GLU A 214 28.19 4.88 23.18
N ILE A 215 27.49 5.23 24.26
CA ILE A 215 26.92 6.56 24.48
C ILE A 215 27.66 7.20 25.65
N LYS A 216 28.33 8.33 25.40
CA LYS A 216 28.95 9.16 26.42
C LYS A 216 28.15 10.45 26.60
N CYS A 217 27.97 10.88 27.86
CA CYS A 217 27.46 12.22 28.15
C CYS A 217 28.39 13.29 27.56
N LYS A 218 27.79 14.37 27.08
CA LYS A 218 28.52 15.58 26.69
C LYS A 218 28.82 16.34 27.99
N ASP A 219 30.10 16.58 28.27
CA ASP A 219 30.50 17.52 29.34
C ASP A 219 29.87 18.90 29.08
#